data_AF-A0A2E9UMY8-F1
#
_entry.id   AF-A0A2E9UMY8-F1
#
_cell.length_a   1.000
_cell.length_b   1.000
_cell.length_c   1.000
_cell.angle_alpha   90.00
_cell.angle_beta   90.00
_cell.angle_gamma   90.00
#
_symmetry.space_group_name_H-M   'P 1'
#
loop_
_entity.id
_entity.type
_entity.pdbx_description
1 polymer ?
#
loop_
_entity_poly.entity_id
_entity_poly.type
_entity_poly.pdbx_seq_one_letter_code
_entity_poly.pdbx_strand_id
1 'polypeptide(L)' 'MIHLNETPDDSRSPGVSPRFSVQVVFTQDFPSMRETFEAERQIKGWSRAKKRALIDGTFDLLPELA' A
#
# COMPACT_ATOMS: atom_id res chain seq x y z
N MET A 1 -8.90 29.58 31.21
CA MET A 1 -8.62 30.54 30.13
C MET A 1 -7.34 30.06 29.46
N ILE A 2 -7.45 29.32 28.36
CA ILE A 2 -6.31 28.73 27.64
C ILE A 2 -5.99 29.68 26.48
N HIS A 3 -4.77 30.21 26.42
CA HIS A 3 -4.32 31.11 25.37
C HIS A 3 -3.93 30.34 24.10
N LEU A 4 -4.55 30.78 22.99
CA LEU A 4 -4.11 30.87 21.59
C LEU A 4 -3.24 29.76 20.96
N ASN A 5 -3.90 29.08 20.04
CA ASN A 5 -3.42 28.40 18.85
C ASN A 5 -2.72 29.38 17.90
N GLU A 6 -1.47 29.13 17.46
CA GLU A 6 -0.86 29.45 16.13
C GLU A 6 0.55 28.82 16.08
N THR A 7 0.75 27.72 15.34
CA THR A 7 2.09 27.22 15.01
C THR A 7 2.63 28.00 13.80
N PRO A 8 3.70 28.81 13.94
CA PRO A 8 4.27 29.48 12.79
C PRO A 8 5.20 28.53 12.04
N ASP A 9 5.13 28.66 10.72
CA ASP A 9 6.21 28.43 9.77
C ASP A 9 6.59 26.97 9.45
N ASP A 10 6.11 26.55 8.28
CA ASP A 10 6.58 25.43 7.46
C ASP A 10 8.06 25.62 7.11
N SER A 11 8.94 25.37 8.08
CA SER A 11 10.36 25.15 7.86
C SER A 11 10.54 23.82 7.12
N ARG A 12 10.25 23.80 5.81
CA ARG A 12 10.66 22.73 4.90
C ARG A 12 12.17 22.53 5.05
N SER A 13 12.56 21.44 5.70
CA SER A 13 13.95 21.01 5.74
C SER A 13 14.41 20.73 4.30
N PRO A 14 15.45 21.41 3.79
CA PRO A 14 15.97 21.15 2.45
C PRO A 14 16.60 19.76 2.46
N GLY A 15 15.90 18.77 1.89
CA GLY A 15 16.35 17.39 1.87
C GLY A 15 15.22 16.35 1.80
N VAL A 16 13.98 16.73 2.08
CA VAL A 16 12.84 15.83 1.90
C VAL A 16 12.34 15.95 0.46
N SER A 17 12.58 14.92 -0.36
CA SER A 17 11.95 14.79 -1.68
C SER A 17 10.43 14.93 -1.54
N PRO A 18 9.73 15.58 -2.49
CA PRO A 18 8.28 15.71 -2.45
C PRO A 18 7.68 14.31 -2.28
N ARG A 19 7.01 14.10 -1.14
CA ARG A 19 6.36 12.82 -0.85
C ARG A 19 5.24 12.66 -1.88
N PHE A 20 5.39 11.72 -2.81
CA PHE A 20 4.28 11.34 -3.67
C PHE A 20 3.17 10.77 -2.78
N SER A 21 1.95 11.26 -2.95
CA SER A 21 0.78 10.70 -2.29
C SER A 21 0.62 9.25 -2.73
N VAL A 22 0.83 8.32 -1.80
CA VAL A 22 0.56 6.90 -2.00
C VAL A 22 -0.88 6.62 -1.58
N GLN A 23 -1.59 5.86 -2.40
CA GLN A 23 -2.94 5.37 -2.08
C GLN A 23 -2.87 3.87 -1.81
N VAL A 24 -3.51 3.43 -0.72
CA VAL A 24 -3.68 2.01 -0.42
C VAL A 24 -4.85 1.51 -1.25
N VAL A 25 -4.55 0.69 -2.26
CA VAL A 25 -5.56 0.13 -3.19
C VAL A 25 -5.95 -1.31 -2.88
N PHE A 26 -5.22 -1.97 -1.98
CA PHE A 26 -5.49 -3.35 -1.56
C PHE A 26 -4.95 -3.60 -0.16
N THR A 27 -5.75 -4.27 0.65
CA THR A 27 -5.42 -4.80 1.97
C THR A 27 -6.18 -6.10 2.17
N GLN A 28 -5.55 -7.09 2.80
CA GLN A 28 -6.20 -8.36 3.09
C GLN A 28 -5.75 -8.86 4.46
N ASP A 29 -6.73 -9.25 5.28
CA ASP A 29 -6.48 -9.86 6.58
C ASP A 29 -6.32 -11.37 6.43
N PHE A 30 -5.39 -11.93 7.21
CA PHE A 30 -5.17 -13.37 7.29
C PHE A 30 -5.24 -13.80 8.76
N PRO A 31 -5.85 -14.97 9.05
CA PRO A 31 -6.00 -15.47 10.42
C PRO A 31 -4.67 -15.93 11.03
N SER A 32 -3.63 -16.17 10.22
CA SER A 32 -2.34 -16.65 10.68
C SER A 32 -1.17 -15.93 10.00
N MET A 33 -0.07 -15.76 10.74
CA MET A 33 1.19 -15.21 10.21
C MET A 33 1.72 -16.04 9.04
N ARG A 34 1.51 -17.36 9.05
CA ARG A 34 1.96 -18.25 7.99
C ARG A 34 1.24 -17.96 6.66
N GLU A 35 -0.08 -17.78 6.70
CA GLU A 35 -0.86 -17.43 5.51
C GLU A 35 -0.46 -16.05 4.97
N THR A 36 -0.24 -15.06 5.84
CA THR A 36 0.30 -13.76 5.42
C THR A 36 1.63 -13.90 4.70
N PHE A 37 2.55 -14.68 5.26
CA PHE A 37 3.88 -14.91 4.67
C PHE A 37 3.81 -15.63 3.32
N GLU A 38 2.96 -16.64 3.20
CA GLU A 38 2.75 -17.36 1.94
C GLU A 38 2.14 -16.44 0.86
N ALA A 39 1.14 -15.63 1.21
CA ALA A 39 0.53 -14.67 0.31
C ALA A 39 1.53 -13.58 -0.13
N GLU A 40 2.30 -13.02 0.80
CA GLU A 40 3.34 -12.02 0.52
C GLU A 40 4.38 -12.57 -0.46
N ARG A 41 4.87 -13.79 -0.21
CA ARG A 41 5.84 -14.46 -1.09
C ARG A 41 5.30 -14.70 -2.50
N GLN A 42 4.03 -15.09 -2.62
CA GLN A 42 3.38 -15.26 -3.92
C GLN A 42 3.32 -13.92 -4.66
N ILE A 43 2.77 -12.88 -4.04
CA ILE A 43 2.51 -11.57 -4.67
C ILE A 43 3.80 -10.84 -5.04
N LYS A 44 4.89 -11.01 -4.28
CA LYS A 44 6.17 -10.33 -4.51
C LYS A 44 6.71 -10.52 -5.94
N GLY A 45 6.54 -11.72 -6.50
CA GLY A 45 6.98 -12.07 -7.86
C GLY A 45 5.95 -11.83 -8.96
N TRP A 46 4.72 -11.40 -8.63
CA TRP A 46 3.66 -11.26 -9.62
C TRP A 46 3.88 -10.10 -10.58
N SER A 47 3.50 -10.34 -11.83
CA SER A 47 3.37 -9.31 -12.85
C SER A 47 2.35 -8.25 -12.44
N ARG A 48 2.40 -7.08 -13.08
CA ARG A 48 1.47 -5.99 -12.81
C ARG A 48 0.02 -6.40 -13.11
N ALA A 49 -0.19 -7.28 -14.08
CA ALA A 49 -1.51 -7.79 -14.45
C ALA A 49 -2.11 -8.67 -13.32
N LYS A 50 -1.34 -9.62 -12.78
CA LYS A 50 -1.77 -10.44 -11.63
C LYS A 50 -2.11 -9.59 -10.41
N LYS A 51 -1.29 -8.58 -10.10
CA LYS A 51 -1.56 -7.64 -8.99
C LYS A 51 -2.83 -6.82 -9.23
N ARG A 52 -3.14 -6.46 -10.47
CA ARG A 52 -4.41 -5.80 -10.82
C ARG A 52 -5.60 -6.73 -10.63
N ALA A 53 -5.51 -7.97 -11.14
CA ALA A 53 -6.55 -8.95 -10.92
C ALA A 53 -6.83 -9.19 -9.43
N LEU A 54 -5.80 -9.18 -8.58
CA LEU A 54 -5.93 -9.22 -7.13
C LEU A 54 -6.68 -8.00 -6.55
N ILE A 55 -6.30 -6.79 -6.97
CA ILE A 55 -6.96 -5.55 -6.54
C ILE A 55 -8.43 -5.54 -6.97
N ASP A 56 -8.72 -6.01 -8.18
CA ASP A 56 -10.05 -5.98 -8.79
C ASP A 56 -10.92 -7.19 -8.37
N GLY A 57 -10.39 -8.12 -7.56
CA GLY A 57 -11.09 -9.31 -7.08
C GLY A 57 -11.35 -10.39 -8.15
N THR A 58 -10.67 -10.33 -9.29
CA THR A 58 -10.83 -11.25 -10.44
C THR A 58 -9.85 -12.42 -10.36
N PHE A 59 -9.95 -13.19 -9.27
CA PHE A 59 -9.04 -14.29 -8.96
C PHE A 59 -9.01 -15.39 -10.04
N ASP A 60 -10.12 -15.58 -10.75
CA ASP A 60 -10.25 -16.59 -11.80
C ASP A 60 -9.30 -16.34 -12.98
N LEU A 61 -8.86 -15.10 -13.18
CA LEU A 61 -7.93 -14.71 -14.24
C LEU A 61 -6.47 -14.93 -13.85
N LEU A 62 -6.15 -15.10 -12.56
CA LEU A 62 -4.77 -15.25 -12.08
C LEU A 62 -3.98 -16.39 -12.76
N PRO A 63 -4.56 -17.57 -13.07
CA PRO A 63 -3.85 -18.64 -13.76
C PRO A 63 -3.51 -18.31 -15.21
N GLU A 64 -4.32 -17.49 -15.88
CA GLU A 64 -4.14 -17.13 -17.30
C GLU A 64 -3.18 -15.96 -17.50
N LEU A 65 -3.01 -15.14 -16.46
CA LEU A 65 -2.09 -14.00 -16.50
C LEU A 65 -0.64 -14.47 -16.29
N ALA A 66 0.25 -14.16 -17.24
CA ALA A 66 1.69 -14.44 -17.12
C ALA A 66 2.33 -13.63 -15.96
#